data_AF-A0A376LB22-F1
#
_entry.id   AF-A0A376LB22-F1
#
_cell.length_a   1.000
_cell.length_b   1.000
_cell.length_c   1.000
_cell.angle_alpha   90.00
_cell.angle_beta   90.00
_cell.angle_gamma   90.00
#
_symmetry.space_group_name_H-M   'P 1'
#
loop_
_entity.id
_entity.type
_entity.pdbx_description
1 polymer ?
#
loop_
_entity_poly.entity_id
_entity_poly.type
_entity_poly.pdbx_seq_one_letter_code
_entity_poly.pdbx_strand_id
1 'polypeptide(L)'
;MAMIKYSCGLIGNSSSGLIEVPSLKVATINIGDRQKGRVRGASVIDVPVEKNAIVRGINISQDEKFISVVQSSSNPYFKENALINAVRIIKDFIKSKNKDYKDFYDIPECTTRYD
;
A
#
# COMPACT_ATOMS: atom_id res chain seq x y z
N MET A 1 0.79 -14.33 -6.13
CA MET A 1 0.76 -13.24 -7.13
C MET A 1 0.35 -13.70 -8.53
N ALA A 2 0.88 -14.81 -9.07
CA ALA A 2 0.55 -15.27 -10.43
C ALA A 2 -0.96 -15.37 -10.72
N MET A 3 -1.75 -16.01 -9.85
CA MET A 3 -3.20 -16.09 -10.05
C MET A 3 -3.90 -14.72 -9.97
N ILE A 4 -3.42 -13.82 -9.11
CA ILE A 4 -4.04 -12.49 -8.95
C ILE A 4 -3.87 -11.66 -10.23
N LYS A 5 -2.71 -11.76 -10.89
CA LYS A 5 -2.42 -11.05 -12.14
C LYS A 5 -3.46 -11.32 -13.25
N TYR A 6 -4.08 -12.50 -13.24
CA TYR A 6 -5.07 -12.92 -14.22
C TYR A 6 -6.50 -13.00 -13.63
N SER A 7 -6.69 -12.51 -12.40
CA SER A 7 -8.00 -12.44 -11.75
C SER A 7 -8.70 -11.12 -12.06
N CYS A 8 -10.02 -11.09 -11.89
CA CYS A 8 -10.81 -9.86 -12.00
C CYS A 8 -10.61 -8.90 -10.81
N GLY A 9 -9.97 -9.33 -9.73
CA GLY A 9 -9.80 -8.54 -8.51
C GLY A 9 -9.39 -9.40 -7.32
N LEU A 10 -8.80 -8.76 -6.31
CA LEU A 10 -8.58 -9.35 -4.99
C LEU A 10 -9.66 -8.85 -4.02
N ILE A 11 -10.28 -9.76 -3.26
CA ILE A 11 -11.26 -9.42 -2.23
C ILE A 11 -10.77 -9.94 -0.88
N GLY A 12 -10.88 -9.12 0.17
CA GLY A 12 -10.55 -9.52 1.53
C GLY A 12 -9.90 -8.38 2.30
N ASN A 13 -8.93 -8.67 3.15
CA ASN A 13 -8.23 -7.66 3.95
C ASN A 13 -6.73 -7.97 4.10
N SER A 14 -6.18 -8.69 3.13
CA SER A 14 -4.75 -8.97 3.06
C SER A 14 -3.98 -7.67 2.79
N SER A 15 -2.79 -7.54 3.40
CA SER A 15 -1.88 -6.42 3.11
C SER A 15 -1.49 -6.37 1.65
N SER A 16 -1.49 -7.53 0.98
CA SER A 16 -1.16 -7.62 -0.44
C SER A 16 -2.03 -6.77 -1.32
N GLY A 17 -3.31 -6.59 -0.95
CA GLY A 17 -4.23 -5.73 -1.69
C GLY A 17 -3.77 -4.27 -1.77
N LEU A 18 -2.97 -3.82 -0.81
CA LEU A 18 -2.46 -2.44 -0.75
C LEU A 18 -1.01 -2.34 -1.22
N ILE A 19 -0.20 -3.37 -0.98
CA ILE A 19 1.26 -3.31 -1.19
C ILE A 19 1.67 -3.88 -2.54
N GLU A 20 1.21 -5.07 -2.92
CA GLU A 20 1.70 -5.74 -4.12
C GLU A 20 0.71 -5.71 -5.28
N VAL A 21 -0.58 -5.85 -5.01
CA VAL A 21 -1.63 -5.93 -6.04
C VAL A 21 -1.73 -4.66 -6.91
N PRO A 22 -1.52 -3.43 -6.40
CA PRO A 22 -1.48 -2.25 -7.25
C PRO A 22 -0.42 -2.32 -8.36
N SER A 23 0.72 -2.99 -8.13
CA SER A 23 1.74 -3.21 -9.18
C SER A 23 1.26 -4.15 -10.29
N LEU A 24 0.30 -5.02 -10.00
CA LEU A 24 -0.27 -5.95 -10.97
C LEU A 24 -1.38 -5.30 -11.81
N LYS A 25 -1.76 -4.05 -11.52
CA LYS A 25 -2.88 -3.36 -12.18
C LYS A 25 -4.19 -4.13 -12.05
N VAL A 26 -4.44 -4.65 -10.84
CA VAL A 26 -5.64 -5.40 -10.48
C VAL A 26 -6.37 -4.67 -9.34
N ALA A 27 -7.70 -4.63 -9.42
CA ALA A 27 -8.52 -4.02 -8.39
C ALA A 27 -8.43 -4.78 -7.06
N THR A 28 -8.50 -4.06 -5.94
CA THR A 28 -8.65 -4.67 -4.61
C THR A 28 -9.90 -4.14 -3.93
N ILE A 29 -10.71 -5.04 -3.39
CA ILE A 29 -11.81 -4.72 -2.48
C ILE A 29 -11.34 -5.05 -1.06
N ASN A 30 -10.98 -4.01 -0.31
CA ASN A 30 -10.50 -4.10 1.06
C ASN A 30 -11.68 -4.03 2.04
N ILE A 31 -11.88 -5.09 2.82
CA ILE A 31 -13.04 -5.27 3.70
C ILE A 31 -12.67 -4.97 5.15
N GLY A 32 -13.35 -4.00 5.75
CA GLY A 32 -13.24 -3.63 7.17
C GLY A 32 -11.92 -2.94 7.52
N ASP A 33 -11.63 -2.88 8.82
CA ASP A 33 -10.64 -1.93 9.37
C ASP A 33 -9.22 -2.51 9.52
N ARG A 34 -8.95 -3.75 9.10
CA ARG A 34 -7.62 -4.38 9.29
C ARG A 34 -6.48 -3.56 8.66
N GLN A 35 -6.74 -2.88 7.55
CA GLN A 35 -5.73 -2.06 6.84
C GLN A 35 -5.89 -0.55 7.10
N LYS A 36 -6.67 -0.15 8.11
CA LYS A 36 -6.85 1.25 8.49
C LYS A 36 -5.51 1.89 8.86
N GLY A 37 -5.34 3.16 8.48
CA GLY A 37 -4.07 3.89 8.65
C GLY A 37 -2.99 3.59 7.62
N ARG A 38 -3.11 2.54 6.80
CA ARG A 38 -2.15 2.29 5.71
C ARG A 38 -2.45 3.16 4.49
N VAL A 39 -1.37 3.63 3.86
CA VAL A 39 -1.42 4.26 2.54
C VAL A 39 -2.00 3.28 1.54
N ARG A 40 -2.86 3.76 0.63
CA ARG A 40 -3.48 2.96 -0.43
C ARG A 40 -3.55 3.77 -1.73
N GLY A 41 -3.43 3.08 -2.86
CA GLY A 41 -3.50 3.68 -4.19
C GLY A 41 -4.93 3.72 -4.72
N ALA A 42 -5.11 4.33 -5.89
CA ALA A 42 -6.42 4.47 -6.55
C ALA A 42 -7.06 3.12 -6.97
N SER A 43 -6.29 2.02 -6.94
CA SER A 43 -6.78 0.68 -7.28
C SER A 43 -7.52 -0.05 -6.14
N VAL A 44 -7.68 0.59 -4.97
CA VAL A 44 -8.27 -0.02 -3.77
C VAL A 44 -9.65 0.60 -3.49
N ILE A 45 -10.64 -0.25 -3.30
CA ILE A 45 -12.00 0.09 -2.87
C ILE A 45 -12.17 -0.38 -1.43
N ASP A 46 -12.34 0.55 -0.50
CA ASP A 46 -12.65 0.22 0.90
C ASP A 46 -14.15 0.00 1.09
N VAL A 47 -14.52 -1.09 1.75
CA VAL A 47 -15.91 -1.41 2.08
C VAL A 47 -16.03 -1.88 3.54
N PRO A 48 -17.13 -1.55 4.25
CA PRO A 48 -17.43 -2.14 5.55
C PRO A 48 -17.75 -3.64 5.44
N VAL A 49 -17.81 -4.33 6.58
CA VAL A 49 -18.18 -5.77 6.67
C VAL A 49 -19.69 -5.94 6.50
N GLU A 50 -20.22 -5.50 5.36
CA GLU A 50 -21.64 -5.48 5.05
C GLU A 50 -21.88 -6.06 3.66
N LYS A 51 -22.81 -7.02 3.54
CA LYS A 51 -23.13 -7.71 2.28
C LYS A 51 -23.35 -6.73 1.12
N ASN A 52 -24.22 -5.73 1.31
CA ASN A 52 -24.58 -4.78 0.26
C ASN A 52 -23.38 -3.90 -0.15
N ALA A 53 -22.53 -3.54 0.79
CA ALA A 53 -21.33 -2.76 0.49
C ALA A 53 -20.30 -3.59 -0.28
N ILE A 54 -20.09 -4.85 0.09
CA ILE A 54 -19.20 -5.77 -0.62
C ILE A 54 -19.70 -5.99 -2.06
N VAL A 55 -21.00 -6.24 -2.26
CA VAL A 55 -21.59 -6.39 -3.60
C VAL A 55 -21.40 -5.12 -4.44
N ARG A 56 -21.60 -3.92 -3.87
CA ARG A 56 -21.31 -2.67 -4.59
C ARG A 56 -19.83 -2.54 -4.93
N GLY A 57 -18.94 -2.88 -4.01
CA GLY A 57 -17.49 -2.88 -4.25
C GLY A 57 -17.09 -3.82 -5.39
N ILE A 58 -17.71 -5.00 -5.46
CA ILE A 58 -17.54 -5.94 -6.58
C ILE A 58 -17.97 -5.27 -7.89
N ASN A 59 -19.17 -4.69 -7.95
CA ASN A 59 -19.65 -4.06 -9.18
C ASN A 59 -18.75 -2.90 -9.63
N ILE A 60 -18.32 -2.02 -8.70
CA ILE A 60 -17.41 -0.91 -9.00
C ILE A 60 -16.08 -1.45 -9.53
N SER A 61 -15.53 -2.53 -8.95
CA SER A 61 -14.25 -3.09 -9.38
C SER A 61 -14.24 -3.59 -10.83
N GLN A 62 -15.42 -3.86 -11.39
CA GLN A 62 -15.61 -4.34 -12.76
C GLN A 62 -16.10 -3.25 -13.73
N ASP A 63 -16.34 -2.04 -13.25
CA ASP A 63 -16.75 -0.90 -14.09
C ASP A 63 -15.59 -0.45 -15.00
N GLU A 64 -15.87 -0.19 -16.27
CA GLU A 64 -14.85 0.19 -17.27
C GLU A 64 -14.06 1.44 -16.87
N LYS A 65 -14.71 2.42 -16.22
CA LYS A 65 -14.05 3.63 -15.74
C LYS A 65 -13.08 3.29 -14.61
N PHE A 66 -13.50 2.44 -13.67
CA PHE A 66 -12.64 2.03 -12.56
C PHE A 66 -11.46 1.19 -13.05
N ILE A 67 -11.68 0.27 -13.98
CA ILE A 67 -10.61 -0.52 -14.60
C ILE A 67 -9.58 0.41 -15.25
N SER A 68 -10.02 1.46 -15.95
CA SER A 68 -9.13 2.46 -16.56
C SER A 68 -8.29 3.22 -15.51
N VAL A 69 -8.89 3.55 -14.36
CA VAL A 69 -8.18 4.13 -13.21
C VAL A 69 -7.13 3.15 -12.67
N VAL A 70 -7.48 1.87 -12.49
CA VAL A 70 -6.55 0.84 -12.00
C VAL A 70 -5.36 0.70 -12.95
N GLN A 71 -5.59 0.64 -14.27
CA GLN A 71 -4.52 0.51 -15.27
C GLN A 71 -3.55 1.70 -15.28
N SER A 72 -4.05 2.91 -15.07
CA SER A 72 -3.24 4.14 -15.02
C SER A 72 -2.62 4.43 -13.64
N SER A 73 -3.12 3.82 -12.57
CA SER A 73 -2.66 4.08 -11.20
C SER A 73 -1.22 3.65 -10.92
N SER A 74 -0.54 4.32 -10.00
CA SER A 74 0.76 3.89 -9.48
C SER A 74 0.60 3.11 -8.17
N ASN A 75 1.56 2.25 -7.88
CA ASN A 75 1.65 1.61 -6.58
C ASN A 75 2.38 2.54 -5.59
N PRO A 76 1.73 3.02 -4.51
CA PRO A 76 2.35 3.94 -3.56
C PRO A 76 3.52 3.30 -2.78
N TYR A 77 3.59 1.97 -2.69
CA TYR A 77 4.68 1.24 -2.05
C TYR A 77 5.82 0.91 -3.02
N PHE A 78 5.65 1.14 -4.32
CA PHE A 78 6.70 0.85 -5.28
C PHE A 78 7.88 1.80 -5.06
N LYS A 79 9.06 1.21 -4.91
CA LYS A 79 10.34 1.90 -4.87
C LYS A 79 11.23 1.26 -5.91
N GLU A 80 11.63 2.05 -6.89
CA GLU A 80 12.57 1.61 -7.91
C GLU A 80 13.90 1.21 -7.26
N ASN A 81 14.51 0.14 -7.76
CA ASN A 81 15.84 -0.31 -7.33
C ASN A 81 15.96 -0.57 -5.82
N ALA A 82 14.88 -0.98 -5.15
CA ALA A 82 14.85 -1.22 -3.71
C ALA A 82 15.99 -2.14 -3.24
N LEU A 83 16.26 -3.24 -3.96
CA LEU A 83 17.36 -4.15 -3.67
C LEU A 83 18.73 -3.47 -3.78
N ILE A 84 18.98 -2.77 -4.90
CA ILE A 84 20.28 -2.10 -5.15
C ILE A 84 20.51 -1.04 -4.08
N ASN A 85 19.48 -0.26 -3.75
CA ASN A 85 19.54 0.76 -2.72
C ASN A 85 19.80 0.16 -1.33
N ALA A 86 19.11 -0.92 -0.96
CA ALA A 86 19.33 -1.60 0.31
C ALA A 86 20.76 -2.15 0.40
N VAL A 87 21.24 -2.86 -0.63
CA VAL A 87 22.61 -3.41 -0.66
C VAL A 87 23.65 -2.30 -0.57
N ARG A 88 23.46 -1.18 -1.29
CA ARG A 88 24.35 -0.03 -1.22
C ARG A 88 24.41 0.54 0.20
N ILE A 89 23.24 0.85 0.80
CA ILE A 89 23.15 1.40 2.16
C ILE A 89 23.83 0.48 3.18
N ILE A 90 23.58 -0.84 3.11
CA ILE A 90 24.18 -1.82 4.01
C ILE A 90 25.71 -1.86 3.85
N LYS A 91 26.22 -1.88 2.61
CA LYS A 91 27.66 -1.89 2.35
C LYS A 91 28.34 -0.60 2.82
N ASP A 92 27.71 0.54 2.58
CA ASP A 92 28.22 1.84 3.00
C ASP A 92 28.28 1.91 4.53
N PHE A 93 27.26 1.40 5.23
CA PHE A 93 27.26 1.31 6.70
C PHE A 93 28.38 0.41 7.23
N ILE A 94 28.57 -0.79 6.66
CA ILE A 94 29.63 -1.73 7.09
C ILE A 94 31.03 -1.11 6.97
N LYS A 95 31.26 -0.31 5.93
CA LYS A 95 32.53 0.42 5.68
C LYS A 95 32.71 1.65 6.56
N SER A 96 31.63 2.18 7.13
CA SER A 96 31.69 3.39 7.95
C SER A 96 32.42 3.14 9.28
N LYS A 97 33.05 4.19 9.81
CA LYS A 97 33.81 4.11 11.07
C LYS A 97 32.91 4.13 12.31
N ASN A 98 31.77 4.81 12.23
CA ASN A 98 30.84 4.95 13.34
C ASN A 98 29.79 3.84 13.25
N LYS A 99 29.90 2.86 14.15
CA LYS A 99 28.99 1.71 14.26
C LYS A 99 28.14 1.76 15.54
N ASP A 100 28.25 2.85 16.29
CA ASP A 100 27.48 3.02 17.52
C ASP A 100 26.04 3.35 17.19
N TYR A 101 25.15 3.10 18.15
CA TYR A 101 23.75 3.45 18.01
C TYR A 101 23.59 4.97 17.97
N LYS A 102 22.65 5.46 17.15
CA LYS A 102 22.29 6.87 17.17
C LYS A 102 21.41 7.14 18.39
N ASP A 103 21.67 8.25 19.07
CA ASP A 103 20.78 8.73 20.13
C ASP A 103 19.40 9.05 19.56
N PHE A 104 18.37 8.88 20.39
CA PHE A 104 17.02 9.33 20.06
C PHE A 104 17.00 10.86 20.00
N TYR A 105 16.48 11.38 18.89
CA TYR A 105 16.28 12.81 18.74
C TYR A 105 14.90 13.19 19.28
N ASP A 106 14.87 13.96 20.36
CA ASP A 106 13.62 14.49 20.91
C ASP A 106 13.00 15.50 19.95
N ILE A 107 11.72 15.32 19.67
CA ILE A 107 10.97 16.26 18.84
C ILE A 107 10.60 17.45 19.74
N PRO A 108 10.88 18.71 19.33
CA PRO A 108 10.45 19.88 20.09
C PRO A 108 8.94 19.83 20.33
N GLU A 109 8.50 20.25 21.52
CA GLU A 109 7.08 20.24 21.90
C GLU A 109 6.23 20.91 20.81
N CYS A 110 5.31 20.13 20.24
CA CYS A 110 4.39 20.62 19.23
C CYS A 110 3.32 21.49 19.92
N THR A 111 3.51 22.81 19.91
CA THR A 111 2.48 23.78 20.32
C THR A 111 1.38 23.88 19.27
N THR A 112 0.71 22.79 18.94
CA THR A 112 -0.63 22.87 18.34
C THR A 112 -1.62 22.88 19.48
N ARG A 113 -2.00 24.09 19.92
CA ARG A 113 -3.21 24.29 20.72
C ARG A 113 -4.38 23.72 19.92
N TYR A 114 -4.93 22.62 20.38
CA TYR A 114 -6.30 22.27 20.08
C TYR A 114 -7.16 23.10 21.04
N ASP A 115 -7.38 24.36 20.68
CA ASP A 115 -8.52 25.15 21.17
C ASP A 115 -9.73 24.87 20.25
#